data_AF-A0A124BYJ8-F1
#
_entry.id   AF-A0A124BYJ8-F1
#
_cell.length_a   1.000
_cell.length_b   1.000
_cell.length_c   1.000
_cell.angle_alpha   90.00
_cell.angle_beta   90.00
_cell.angle_gamma   90.00
#
_symmetry.space_group_name_H-M   'P 1'
#
loop_
_entity.id
_entity.type
_entity.pdbx_description
1 polymer ?
#
loop_
_entity_poly.entity_id
_entity_poly.type
_entity_poly.pdbx_seq_one_letter_code
_entity_poly.pdbx_strand_id
1 'polypeptide(L)'
;MHFLCLHGAIGNTETITIQLAPLLKELNTDSSATTFHYLNGPLLVSPPPGFEAYFGVGPHYRWIDDGQKPGKSTIRRVRDLPTSENNDDAMREVLGDVHCRNYADLMDYIEGVLEKNPEIGGMIAYSEGAAAAATYILDEQRRHREDGRERQIKCAMFVGGWPAMRRDTKGFILADDGGDEMIDIPTLHVLGANDPYRYGSEALFETCDPDAAEFFDMGKGHTLPRSGLVISELAQSTLSAQLGPLQQNLAADNTASFYCVNAPHATTAPGGYIEYFGHPPHYRWLNYVGVGIDAIYDTVRGARSKQHATPEDAFRSLIPPELSWVNYEDVLRYIEETLEKNPDIEGLLGYSEGATVGAAYILREQMREQETGRTRQIKCAIFLAGIPPVKAENGFIFADEQEEMIDIPTVHIVGANGVFSCDIWACLTVG
;
A
#
# COMPACT_ATOMS: atom_id res chain seq x y z
N MET A 1 -3.35 1.05 22.85
CA MET A 1 -2.62 2.27 22.42
C MET A 1 -3.63 3.34 22.05
N HIS A 2 -3.42 4.62 22.41
CA HIS A 2 -4.39 5.67 22.07
C HIS A 2 -3.94 6.42 20.82
N PHE A 3 -4.89 6.70 19.92
CA PHE A 3 -4.67 7.38 18.65
C PHE A 3 -5.36 8.74 18.63
N LEU A 4 -4.66 9.77 18.16
CA LEU A 4 -5.26 11.06 17.80
C LEU A 4 -5.65 11.06 16.32
N CYS A 5 -6.93 11.31 16.03
CA CYS A 5 -7.55 11.24 14.72
C CYS A 5 -7.79 12.64 14.14
N LEU A 6 -7.16 12.96 13.00
CA LEU A 6 -7.22 14.28 12.34
C LEU A 6 -7.98 14.18 11.01
N HIS A 7 -9.07 14.95 10.87
CA HIS A 7 -9.89 14.99 9.66
C HIS A 7 -9.18 15.69 8.48
N GLY A 8 -9.69 15.52 7.26
CA GLY A 8 -9.20 16.24 6.07
C GLY A 8 -9.70 17.68 5.97
N ALA A 9 -9.29 18.40 4.93
CA ALA A 9 -9.71 19.79 4.74
C ALA A 9 -11.25 19.91 4.65
N ILE A 10 -11.80 20.97 5.26
CA ILE A 10 -13.24 21.28 5.24
C ILE A 10 -14.04 20.12 5.86
N GLY A 11 -13.49 19.55 6.93
CA GLY A 11 -14.07 18.42 7.66
C GLY A 11 -14.39 18.78 9.10
N ASN A 12 -14.83 17.79 9.86
CA ASN A 12 -15.03 17.88 11.31
C ASN A 12 -14.90 16.49 11.94
N THR A 13 -14.92 16.43 13.28
CA THR A 13 -14.84 15.19 14.06
C THR A 13 -15.93 14.19 13.73
N GLU A 14 -17.17 14.63 13.46
CA GLU A 14 -18.28 13.74 13.09
C GLU A 14 -17.99 13.03 11.76
N THR A 15 -17.48 13.78 10.78
CA THR A 15 -17.19 13.27 9.44
C THR A 15 -16.09 12.21 9.48
N ILE A 16 -14.96 12.49 10.15
CA ILE A 16 -13.88 11.49 10.26
C ILE A 16 -14.29 10.29 11.12
N THR A 17 -15.12 10.49 12.16
CA THR A 17 -15.64 9.37 12.97
C THR A 17 -16.44 8.41 12.10
N ILE A 18 -17.35 8.93 11.27
CA ILE A 18 -18.15 8.13 10.33
C ILE A 18 -17.24 7.45 9.29
N GLN A 19 -16.24 8.17 8.79
CA GLN A 19 -15.35 7.64 7.76
C GLN A 19 -14.42 6.52 8.29
N LEU A 20 -13.98 6.60 9.54
CA LEU A 20 -13.14 5.59 10.18
C LEU A 20 -13.94 4.46 10.82
N ALA A 21 -15.22 4.66 11.16
CA ALA A 21 -16.04 3.70 11.88
C ALA A 21 -15.95 2.24 11.38
N PRO A 22 -15.91 1.96 10.06
CA PRO A 22 -15.73 0.58 9.60
C PRO A 22 -14.37 -0.02 9.98
N LEU A 23 -13.28 0.73 9.83
CA LEU A 23 -11.92 0.32 10.24
C LEU A 23 -11.83 0.09 11.74
N LEU A 24 -12.46 0.97 12.53
CA LEU A 24 -12.45 0.86 13.98
C LEU A 24 -13.25 -0.34 14.48
N LYS A 25 -14.27 -0.77 13.73
CA LYS A 25 -15.02 -1.98 14.05
C LYS A 25 -14.17 -3.23 13.87
N GLU A 26 -13.36 -3.29 12.81
CA GLU A 26 -12.44 -4.41 12.56
C GLU A 26 -11.25 -4.41 13.54
N LEU A 27 -10.73 -3.23 13.89
CA LEU A 27 -9.63 -3.10 14.87
C LEU A 27 -10.05 -3.41 16.33
N ASN A 28 -11.35 -3.40 16.64
CA ASN A 28 -11.89 -3.65 17.98
C ASN A 28 -12.50 -5.07 18.12
N THR A 29 -11.79 -6.10 17.67
CA THR A 29 -12.21 -7.50 17.80
C THR A 29 -11.79 -8.09 19.15
N ASP A 30 -12.73 -8.04 20.11
CA ASP A 30 -12.84 -8.82 21.36
C ASP A 30 -11.69 -8.81 22.40
N SER A 31 -10.58 -8.10 22.19
CA SER A 31 -9.66 -7.72 23.26
C SER A 31 -8.89 -6.40 22.95
N SER A 32 -8.47 -5.66 23.99
CA SER A 32 -7.51 -4.54 23.99
C SER A 32 -8.08 -3.10 23.80
N ALA A 33 -8.00 -2.22 24.81
CA ALA A 33 -6.87 -1.32 25.12
C ALA A 33 -6.53 -0.23 24.08
N THR A 34 -7.27 -0.14 22.95
CA THR A 34 -7.08 0.89 21.92
C THR A 34 -8.20 1.93 21.95
N THR A 35 -7.87 3.21 21.87
CA THR A 35 -8.83 4.33 22.01
C THR A 35 -8.54 5.42 21.00
N PHE A 36 -9.58 6.05 20.46
CA PHE A 36 -9.49 7.04 19.39
C PHE A 36 -10.01 8.39 19.89
N HIS A 37 -9.19 9.42 19.74
CA HIS A 37 -9.49 10.80 20.13
C HIS A 37 -9.61 11.63 18.87
N TYR A 38 -10.75 12.29 18.65
CA TYR A 38 -10.98 13.05 17.42
C TYR A 38 -10.81 14.54 17.67
N LEU A 39 -10.05 15.20 16.81
CA LEU A 39 -9.75 16.63 16.95
C LEU A 39 -10.28 17.41 15.75
N ASN A 40 -10.98 18.52 16.03
CA ASN A 40 -11.31 19.52 15.01
C ASN A 40 -10.11 20.42 14.76
N GLY A 41 -9.88 20.76 13.48
CA GLY A 41 -8.89 21.75 13.09
C GLY A 41 -9.19 23.14 13.69
N PRO A 42 -8.16 23.97 13.92
CA PRO A 42 -8.32 25.25 14.60
C PRO A 42 -9.02 26.33 13.74
N LEU A 43 -9.13 26.13 12.43
CA LEU A 43 -9.65 27.14 11.50
C LEU A 43 -11.09 26.82 11.13
N LEU A 44 -12.06 27.63 11.58
CA LEU A 44 -13.44 27.55 11.12
C LEU A 44 -13.55 28.10 9.69
N VAL A 45 -14.13 27.32 8.78
CA VAL A 45 -14.27 27.68 7.36
C VAL A 45 -15.67 27.42 6.83
N SER A 46 -15.96 27.97 5.65
CA SER A 46 -17.13 27.61 4.87
C SER A 46 -16.70 26.84 3.61
N PRO A 47 -17.44 25.80 3.19
CA PRO A 47 -17.18 25.12 1.94
C PRO A 47 -17.23 26.08 0.75
N PRO A 48 -16.49 25.80 -0.33
CA PRO A 48 -16.59 26.58 -1.55
C PRO A 48 -18.02 26.54 -2.11
N PRO A 49 -18.52 27.63 -2.73
CA PRO A 49 -19.83 27.64 -3.35
C PRO A 49 -20.00 26.48 -4.35
N GLY A 50 -21.08 25.71 -4.17
CA GLY A 50 -21.42 24.53 -4.99
C GLY A 50 -20.86 23.20 -4.48
N PHE A 51 -20.14 23.19 -3.36
CA PHE A 51 -19.61 21.98 -2.71
C PHE A 51 -20.23 21.70 -1.33
N GLU A 52 -21.26 22.45 -0.94
CA GLU A 52 -21.91 22.33 0.37
C GLU A 52 -22.47 20.93 0.60
N ALA A 53 -23.09 20.33 -0.43
CA ALA A 53 -23.60 18.96 -0.35
C ALA A 53 -22.48 17.90 -0.29
N TYR A 54 -21.30 18.19 -0.85
CA TYR A 54 -20.16 17.26 -0.86
C TYR A 54 -19.49 17.17 0.52
N PHE A 55 -19.30 18.32 1.19
CA PHE A 55 -18.71 18.39 2.54
C PHE A 55 -19.74 18.23 3.67
N GLY A 56 -21.03 18.15 3.33
CA GLY A 56 -22.09 17.91 4.29
C GLY A 56 -22.39 19.10 5.21
N VAL A 57 -23.10 18.82 6.30
CA VAL A 57 -23.56 19.84 7.26
C VAL A 57 -22.40 20.29 8.13
N GLY A 58 -22.25 21.62 8.27
CA GLY A 58 -21.21 22.22 9.11
C GLY A 58 -21.49 22.11 10.62
N PRO A 59 -20.59 22.62 11.47
CA PRO A 59 -19.43 23.45 11.12
C PRO A 59 -18.31 22.68 10.43
N HIS A 60 -17.52 23.38 9.60
CA HIS A 60 -16.40 22.83 8.84
C HIS A 60 -15.08 23.48 9.30
N TYR A 61 -14.03 22.69 9.36
CA TYR A 61 -12.73 23.10 9.85
C TYR A 61 -11.60 22.75 8.88
N ARG A 62 -10.50 23.49 8.98
CA ARG A 62 -9.22 23.22 8.31
C ARG A 62 -8.07 23.27 9.31
N TRP A 63 -6.94 22.70 8.90
CA TRP A 63 -5.70 22.73 9.67
C TRP A 63 -4.76 23.86 9.22
N ILE A 64 -4.67 24.08 7.90
CA ILE A 64 -3.66 24.94 7.29
C ILE A 64 -4.31 26.18 6.67
N ASP A 65 -3.84 27.36 7.08
CA ASP A 65 -4.12 28.63 6.41
C ASP A 65 -3.09 28.83 5.29
N ASP A 66 -3.47 28.35 4.10
CA ASP A 66 -2.72 28.54 2.85
C ASP A 66 -2.87 29.95 2.25
N GLY A 67 -3.68 30.80 2.88
CA GLY A 67 -3.84 32.18 2.48
C GLY A 67 -4.58 32.42 1.18
N GLN A 68 -5.19 31.39 0.60
CA GLN A 68 -5.86 31.48 -0.69
C GLN A 68 -7.26 32.09 -0.58
N LYS A 69 -7.62 32.92 -1.56
CA LYS A 69 -8.98 33.50 -1.66
C LYS A 69 -10.01 32.42 -2.02
N PRO A 70 -11.26 32.53 -1.52
CA PRO A 70 -12.34 31.61 -1.89
C PRO A 70 -12.44 31.47 -3.42
N GLY A 71 -12.32 30.25 -3.93
CA GLY A 71 -12.42 29.93 -5.37
C GLY A 71 -11.09 29.66 -6.10
N LYS A 72 -9.93 29.91 -5.48
CA LYS A 72 -8.60 29.51 -6.00
C LYS A 72 -7.96 28.33 -5.26
N SER A 73 -8.68 27.75 -4.30
CA SER A 73 -8.25 26.66 -3.42
C SER A 73 -7.47 25.57 -4.17
N THR A 74 -6.41 25.08 -3.53
CA THR A 74 -5.63 23.87 -3.92
C THR A 74 -6.54 22.69 -4.30
N ILE A 75 -7.70 22.54 -3.63
CA ILE A 75 -8.74 21.53 -3.93
C ILE A 75 -9.26 21.62 -5.38
N ARG A 76 -9.34 22.83 -5.98
CA ARG A 76 -9.73 23.00 -7.39
C ARG A 76 -8.58 22.73 -8.34
N ARG A 77 -7.35 23.14 -8.00
CA ARG A 77 -6.17 23.00 -8.86
C ARG A 77 -5.79 21.53 -9.09
N VAL A 78 -6.04 20.68 -8.10
CA VAL A 78 -5.77 19.24 -8.20
C VAL A 78 -6.70 18.51 -9.19
N ARG A 79 -7.92 19.03 -9.43
CA ARG A 79 -8.85 18.43 -10.40
C ARG A 79 -8.39 18.61 -11.85
N ASP A 80 -7.55 19.60 -12.10
CA ASP A 80 -7.05 19.99 -13.43
C ASP A 80 -5.58 19.61 -13.65
N LEU A 81 -5.03 18.69 -12.83
CA LEU A 81 -3.64 18.25 -12.88
C LEU A 81 -3.25 17.77 -14.30
N PRO A 82 -2.17 18.29 -14.89
CA PRO A 82 -1.55 17.69 -16.07
C PRO A 82 -0.88 16.36 -15.70
N THR A 83 -0.74 15.49 -16.69
CA THR A 83 0.12 14.30 -16.61
C THR A 83 1.59 14.74 -16.56
N SER A 84 2.15 14.99 -15.38
CA SER A 84 3.60 15.14 -15.20
C SER A 84 4.26 13.76 -15.09
N GLU A 85 5.51 13.68 -15.55
CA GLU A 85 6.32 12.44 -15.47
C GLU A 85 6.92 12.21 -14.05
N ASN A 86 6.96 13.25 -13.20
CA ASN A 86 7.53 13.25 -11.85
C ASN A 86 6.50 13.75 -10.80
N ASN A 87 6.51 13.13 -9.60
CA ASN A 87 5.60 13.40 -8.47
C ASN A 87 5.83 14.80 -7.87
N ASP A 88 7.09 15.17 -7.64
CA ASP A 88 7.46 16.46 -7.04
C ASP A 88 7.11 17.63 -7.97
N ASP A 89 7.26 17.45 -9.28
CA ASP A 89 6.91 18.48 -10.26
C ASP A 89 5.39 18.70 -10.36
N ALA A 90 4.58 17.62 -10.31
CA ALA A 90 3.12 17.73 -10.16
C ALA A 90 2.76 18.50 -8.89
N MET A 91 3.43 18.18 -7.79
CA MET A 91 3.16 18.81 -6.50
C MET A 91 3.55 20.28 -6.49
N ARG A 92 4.68 20.67 -7.09
CA ARG A 92 5.06 22.08 -7.27
C ARG A 92 4.07 22.84 -8.12
N GLU A 93 3.49 22.23 -9.16
CA GLU A 93 2.47 22.86 -10.00
C GLU A 93 1.16 23.11 -9.22
N VAL A 94 0.76 22.15 -8.39
CA VAL A 94 -0.45 22.21 -7.56
C VAL A 94 -0.29 23.19 -6.39
N LEU A 95 0.79 23.04 -5.63
CA LEU A 95 1.07 23.83 -4.44
C LEU A 95 1.47 25.25 -4.83
N GLY A 96 2.32 25.41 -5.86
CA GLY A 96 2.98 26.68 -6.10
C GLY A 96 3.68 27.20 -4.85
N ASP A 97 3.60 28.50 -4.61
CA ASP A 97 4.26 29.19 -3.49
C ASP A 97 3.41 29.19 -2.20
N VAL A 98 2.73 28.09 -1.90
CA VAL A 98 1.85 27.99 -0.72
C VAL A 98 2.67 27.82 0.55
N HIS A 99 2.45 28.73 1.49
CA HIS A 99 3.08 28.73 2.81
C HIS A 99 2.01 28.77 3.90
N CYS A 100 2.18 27.92 4.92
CA CYS A 100 1.28 27.85 6.06
C CYS A 100 1.41 29.10 6.95
N ARG A 101 0.38 29.94 6.97
CA ARG A 101 0.39 31.20 7.74
C ARG A 101 0.22 30.98 9.23
N ASN A 102 -0.53 29.96 9.63
CA ASN A 102 -0.83 29.61 11.01
C ASN A 102 0.08 28.49 11.57
N TYR A 103 1.28 28.28 11.01
CA TYR A 103 2.17 27.17 11.38
C TYR A 103 2.41 27.07 12.90
N ALA A 104 2.81 28.18 13.54
CA ALA A 104 3.13 28.18 14.97
C ALA A 104 1.90 27.85 15.82
N ASP A 105 0.77 28.52 15.56
CA ASP A 105 -0.49 28.27 16.27
C ASP A 105 -0.99 26.83 16.09
N LEU A 106 -0.76 26.24 14.91
CA LEU A 106 -1.12 24.84 14.61
C LEU A 106 -0.28 23.85 15.42
N MET A 107 1.04 24.04 15.48
CA MET A 107 1.94 23.18 16.26
C MET A 107 1.64 23.28 17.75
N ASP A 108 1.48 24.50 18.28
CA ASP A 108 1.12 24.74 19.69
C ASP A 108 -0.25 24.13 20.03
N TYR A 109 -1.20 24.17 19.08
CA TYR A 109 -2.52 23.58 19.26
C TYR A 109 -2.46 22.05 19.37
N ILE A 110 -1.72 21.38 18.50
CA ILE A 110 -1.55 19.91 18.55
C ILE A 110 -0.78 19.51 19.81
N GLU A 111 0.30 20.23 20.15
CA GLU A 111 1.08 20.00 21.37
C GLU A 111 0.20 20.12 22.62
N GLY A 112 -0.57 21.20 22.76
CA GLY A 112 -1.43 21.41 23.92
C GLY A 112 -2.54 20.36 24.07
N VAL A 113 -2.91 19.65 23.00
CA VAL A 113 -3.81 18.49 23.07
C VAL A 113 -3.05 17.26 23.56
N LEU A 114 -1.87 16.99 23.02
CA LEU A 114 -1.06 15.83 23.38
C LEU A 114 -0.55 15.88 24.83
N GLU A 115 -0.16 17.06 25.32
CA GLU A 115 0.24 17.27 26.72
C GLU A 115 -0.86 16.96 27.73
N LYS A 116 -2.13 17.18 27.35
CA LYS A 116 -3.29 16.86 28.19
C LYS A 116 -3.70 15.38 28.12
N ASN A 117 -3.20 14.65 27.14
CA ASN A 117 -3.55 13.25 26.87
C ASN A 117 -2.26 12.45 26.63
N PRO A 118 -1.41 12.27 27.66
CA PRO A 118 -0.10 11.63 27.53
C PRO A 118 -0.15 10.17 27.10
N GLU A 119 -1.33 9.53 27.19
CA GLU A 119 -1.55 8.16 26.76
C GLU A 119 -1.65 8.00 25.23
N ILE A 120 -1.86 9.10 24.50
CA ILE A 120 -1.84 9.12 23.04
C ILE A 120 -0.42 8.82 22.58
N GLY A 121 -0.25 7.71 21.84
CA GLY A 121 1.03 7.25 21.31
C GLY A 121 1.03 7.05 19.80
N GLY A 122 -0.08 7.30 19.11
CA GLY A 122 -0.17 7.22 17.66
C GLY A 122 -1.08 8.27 17.05
N MET A 123 -0.96 8.49 15.74
CA MET A 123 -1.82 9.40 14.98
C MET A 123 -2.48 8.69 13.79
N ILE A 124 -3.74 9.01 13.51
CA ILE A 124 -4.44 8.63 12.28
C ILE A 124 -4.92 9.91 11.62
N ALA A 125 -4.51 10.17 10.39
CA ALA A 125 -4.74 11.46 9.79
C ALA A 125 -5.13 11.37 8.31
N TYR A 126 -6.18 12.09 7.93
CA TYR A 126 -6.72 12.09 6.57
C TYR A 126 -6.36 13.38 5.84
N SER A 127 -5.86 13.29 4.61
CA SER A 127 -5.66 14.41 3.69
C SER A 127 -4.86 15.57 4.31
N GLU A 128 -5.41 16.78 4.39
CA GLU A 128 -4.79 17.94 5.05
C GLU A 128 -4.39 17.65 6.52
N GLY A 129 -5.15 16.81 7.22
CA GLY A 129 -4.80 16.39 8.58
C GLY A 129 -3.48 15.60 8.63
N ALA A 130 -3.15 14.86 7.57
CA ALA A 130 -1.88 14.13 7.48
C ALA A 130 -0.68 15.07 7.37
N ALA A 131 -0.81 16.16 6.60
CA ALA A 131 0.23 17.20 6.57
C ALA A 131 0.45 17.80 7.96
N ALA A 132 -0.61 18.10 8.71
CA ALA A 132 -0.51 18.61 10.07
C ALA A 132 0.16 17.60 11.03
N ALA A 133 -0.25 16.33 10.97
CA ALA A 133 0.32 15.25 11.79
C ALA A 133 1.80 14.99 11.47
N ALA A 134 2.14 14.83 10.19
CA ALA A 134 3.51 14.60 9.72
C ALA A 134 4.43 15.76 10.10
N THR A 135 3.95 17.00 9.96
CA THR A 135 4.69 18.20 10.40
C THR A 135 4.97 18.18 11.90
N TYR A 136 3.97 17.80 12.72
CA TYR A 136 4.16 17.70 14.17
C TYR A 136 5.16 16.61 14.55
N ILE A 137 5.10 15.45 13.90
CA ILE A 137 6.03 14.32 14.14
C ILE A 137 7.47 14.76 13.85
N LEU A 138 7.72 15.48 12.75
CA LEU A 138 9.04 16.04 12.46
C LEU A 138 9.51 17.06 13.51
N ASP A 139 8.63 17.94 13.97
CA ASP A 139 8.96 18.91 15.02
C ASP A 139 9.30 18.20 16.34
N GLU A 140 8.54 17.16 16.70
CA GLU A 140 8.79 16.33 17.88
C GLU A 140 10.13 15.57 17.78
N GLN A 141 10.42 14.97 16.62
CA GLN A 141 11.71 14.30 16.35
C GLN A 141 12.89 15.27 16.48
N ARG A 142 12.73 16.51 16.02
CA ARG A 142 13.73 17.56 16.20
C ARG A 142 13.93 17.93 17.66
N ARG A 143 12.86 18.16 18.43
CA ARG A 143 12.94 18.46 19.87
C ARG A 143 13.55 17.30 20.67
N HIS A 144 13.34 16.06 20.26
CA HIS A 144 14.03 14.92 20.84
C HIS A 144 15.55 14.99 20.60
N ARG A 145 15.99 15.38 19.39
CA ARG A 145 17.41 15.55 19.07
C ARG A 145 18.05 16.76 19.77
N GLU A 146 17.34 17.89 19.81
CA GLU A 146 17.88 19.17 20.29
C GLU A 146 17.80 19.28 21.83
N ASP A 147 16.66 18.91 22.41
CA ASP A 147 16.35 19.14 23.82
C ASP A 147 16.31 17.85 24.64
N GLY A 148 16.40 16.68 24.00
CA GLY A 148 16.27 15.37 24.66
C GLY A 148 14.84 15.05 25.11
N ARG A 149 13.83 15.78 24.62
CA ARG A 149 12.42 15.54 24.96
C ARG A 149 11.98 14.20 24.39
N GLU A 150 11.52 13.29 25.25
CA GLU A 150 10.94 12.01 24.82
C GLU A 150 9.78 12.22 23.84
N ARG A 151 9.82 11.47 22.74
CA ARG A 151 8.75 11.51 21.72
C ARG A 151 7.51 10.83 22.26
N GLN A 152 6.36 11.49 22.19
CA GLN A 152 5.08 10.93 22.54
C GLN A 152 4.54 10.05 21.41
N ILE A 153 4.66 10.48 20.14
CA ILE A 153 4.13 9.72 19.01
C ILE A 153 5.14 8.65 18.58
N LYS A 154 4.64 7.41 18.47
CA LYS A 154 5.44 6.21 18.16
C LYS A 154 5.08 5.56 16.83
N CYS A 155 3.90 5.86 16.26
CA CYS A 155 3.49 5.40 14.93
C CYS A 155 2.42 6.31 14.34
N ALA A 156 2.29 6.33 13.00
CA ALA A 156 1.24 7.09 12.33
C ALA A 156 0.59 6.34 11.16
N MET A 157 -0.66 6.67 10.86
CA MET A 157 -1.38 6.24 9.67
C MET A 157 -1.87 7.46 8.90
N PHE A 158 -1.44 7.59 7.65
CA PHE A 158 -1.79 8.70 6.76
C PHE A 158 -2.68 8.21 5.64
N VAL A 159 -3.87 8.81 5.48
CA VAL A 159 -4.82 8.40 4.45
C VAL A 159 -5.00 9.53 3.44
N GLY A 160 -4.63 9.30 2.18
CA GLY A 160 -4.64 10.33 1.13
C GLY A 160 -3.85 11.58 1.53
N GLY A 161 -2.78 11.40 2.32
CA GLY A 161 -2.10 12.48 3.03
C GLY A 161 -1.36 13.46 2.11
N TRP A 162 -1.18 14.69 2.60
CA TRP A 162 -0.30 15.69 1.99
C TRP A 162 1.03 15.75 2.74
N PRO A 163 2.13 16.20 2.09
CA PRO A 163 3.45 16.21 2.71
C PRO A 163 3.54 17.06 3.98
N ALA A 164 4.56 16.80 4.79
CA ALA A 164 4.87 17.64 5.95
C ALA A 164 5.36 19.04 5.52
N MET A 165 5.41 19.98 6.45
CA MET A 165 5.86 21.35 6.20
C MET A 165 7.15 21.67 6.95
N ARG A 166 8.04 22.46 6.33
CA ARG A 166 9.26 22.93 6.97
C ARG A 166 8.95 23.99 8.03
N ARG A 167 9.69 23.97 9.13
CA ARG A 167 9.54 24.96 10.22
C ARG A 167 9.97 26.37 9.82
N ASP A 168 11.02 26.49 9.00
CA ASP A 168 11.65 27.74 8.61
C ASP A 168 10.92 28.44 7.46
N THR A 169 10.67 27.72 6.37
CA THR A 169 9.98 28.27 5.21
C THR A 169 8.47 28.26 5.38
N LYS A 170 7.92 27.29 6.14
CA LYS A 170 6.47 26.99 6.24
C LYS A 170 5.87 26.47 4.94
N GLY A 171 6.71 26.09 3.97
CA GLY A 171 6.31 25.39 2.75
C GLY A 171 6.30 23.89 2.96
N PHE A 172 5.67 23.16 2.04
CA PHE A 172 5.67 21.70 2.03
C PHE A 172 7.06 21.13 1.71
N ILE A 173 7.37 19.96 2.25
CA ILE A 173 8.59 19.20 2.02
C ILE A 173 8.31 18.23 0.86
N LEU A 174 9.10 18.34 -0.20
CA LEU A 174 9.13 17.39 -1.31
C LEU A 174 10.41 16.55 -1.27
N ALA A 175 10.43 15.40 -1.93
CA ALA A 175 11.52 14.43 -1.81
C ALA A 175 12.84 14.96 -2.43
N ASP A 176 12.74 15.64 -3.57
CA ASP A 176 13.86 16.23 -4.28
C ASP A 176 14.37 17.56 -3.68
N ASP A 177 13.69 18.13 -2.68
CA ASP A 177 14.14 19.31 -1.94
C ASP A 177 15.35 19.02 -1.01
N GLY A 178 15.89 17.79 -1.05
CA GLY A 178 17.18 17.42 -0.43
C GLY A 178 17.21 17.61 1.09
N GLY A 179 16.09 17.37 1.78
CA GLY A 179 16.01 17.52 3.23
C GLY A 179 16.59 16.31 3.97
N ASP A 180 17.53 16.54 4.89
CA ASP A 180 18.06 15.52 5.83
C ASP A 180 17.03 15.05 6.91
N GLU A 181 15.77 15.53 6.86
CA GLU A 181 14.76 15.24 7.88
C GLU A 181 13.67 14.30 7.35
N MET A 182 13.89 13.00 7.53
CA MET A 182 12.87 11.96 7.31
C MET A 182 12.12 11.64 8.61
N ILE A 183 10.84 11.30 8.49
CA ILE A 183 10.02 10.76 9.58
C ILE A 183 10.52 9.34 9.88
N ASP A 184 11.04 9.11 11.08
CA ASP A 184 11.74 7.88 11.48
C ASP A 184 10.92 6.97 12.43
N ILE A 185 9.61 7.23 12.53
CA ILE A 185 8.67 6.34 13.22
C ILE A 185 7.96 5.45 12.19
N PRO A 186 7.47 4.26 12.57
CA PRO A 186 6.63 3.46 11.70
C PRO A 186 5.42 4.23 11.16
N THR A 187 5.23 4.22 9.84
CA THR A 187 4.11 4.88 9.17
C THR A 187 3.36 3.92 8.23
N LEU A 188 2.03 4.02 8.20
CA LEU A 188 1.20 3.36 7.20
C LEU A 188 0.53 4.39 6.31
N HIS A 189 0.78 4.33 5.01
CA HIS A 189 0.23 5.22 4.00
C HIS A 189 -0.88 4.51 3.26
N VAL A 190 -2.10 5.03 3.36
CA VAL A 190 -3.29 4.46 2.72
C VAL A 190 -3.71 5.37 1.60
N LEU A 191 -3.64 4.89 0.36
CA LEU A 191 -3.96 5.69 -0.80
C LEU A 191 -4.89 4.96 -1.75
N GLY A 192 -5.81 5.68 -2.37
CA GLY A 192 -6.58 5.12 -3.48
C GLY A 192 -5.83 5.26 -4.80
N ALA A 193 -5.70 4.19 -5.58
CA ALA A 193 -5.05 4.26 -6.90
C ALA A 193 -5.62 5.33 -7.86
N ASN A 194 -6.90 5.73 -7.69
CA ASN A 194 -7.57 6.75 -8.49
C ASN A 194 -7.71 8.09 -7.73
N ASP A 195 -6.94 8.27 -6.66
CA ASP A 195 -6.90 9.52 -5.91
C ASP A 195 -6.26 10.63 -6.75
N PRO A 196 -6.98 11.72 -7.08
CA PRO A 196 -6.39 12.83 -7.82
C PRO A 196 -5.29 13.55 -7.03
N TYR A 197 -5.21 13.34 -5.71
CA TYR A 197 -4.18 13.87 -4.83
C TYR A 197 -3.00 12.91 -4.62
N ARG A 198 -2.90 11.83 -5.43
CA ARG A 198 -1.93 10.75 -5.27
C ARG A 198 -0.48 11.22 -5.13
N TYR A 199 -0.06 12.17 -5.95
CA TYR A 199 1.29 12.73 -5.91
C TYR A 199 1.67 13.31 -4.54
N GLY A 200 0.70 13.89 -3.81
CA GLY A 200 0.95 14.42 -2.48
C GLY A 200 1.14 13.34 -1.43
N SER A 201 0.48 12.19 -1.61
CA SER A 201 0.62 11.04 -0.71
C SER A 201 1.88 10.24 -0.97
N GLU A 202 2.30 10.16 -2.24
CA GLU A 202 3.60 9.59 -2.64
C GLU A 202 4.74 10.48 -2.13
N ALA A 203 4.68 11.80 -2.32
CA ALA A 203 5.67 12.73 -1.76
C ALA A 203 5.75 12.63 -0.22
N LEU A 204 4.62 12.48 0.49
CA LEU A 204 4.66 12.23 1.94
C LEU A 204 5.33 10.90 2.28
N PHE A 205 5.08 9.84 1.51
CA PHE A 205 5.71 8.53 1.70
C PHE A 205 7.22 8.58 1.48
N GLU A 206 7.68 9.31 0.46
CA GLU A 206 9.09 9.52 0.15
C GLU A 206 9.83 10.34 1.23
N THR A 207 9.10 11.03 2.12
CA THR A 207 9.67 11.74 3.30
C THR A 207 9.70 10.90 4.59
N CYS A 208 9.33 9.63 4.53
CA CYS A 208 9.37 8.70 5.66
C CYS A 208 10.53 7.70 5.51
N ASP A 209 11.00 7.14 6.62
CA ASP A 209 12.03 6.10 6.64
C ASP A 209 11.56 4.87 5.84
N PRO A 210 12.24 4.51 4.73
CA PRO A 210 11.79 3.43 3.85
C PRO A 210 11.81 2.05 4.52
N ASP A 211 12.58 1.86 5.60
CA ASP A 211 12.60 0.60 6.35
C ASP A 211 11.43 0.49 7.35
N ALA A 212 10.74 1.59 7.63
CA ALA A 212 9.64 1.67 8.62
C ALA A 212 8.29 2.11 8.01
N ALA A 213 8.29 2.61 6.78
CA ALA A 213 7.11 3.10 6.07
C ALA A 213 6.47 2.00 5.20
N GLU A 214 5.17 1.78 5.37
CA GLU A 214 4.37 0.87 4.55
C GLU A 214 3.35 1.63 3.70
N PHE A 215 3.04 1.09 2.53
CA PHE A 215 2.08 1.67 1.60
C PHE A 215 0.98 0.66 1.24
N PHE A 216 -0.27 1.06 1.42
CA PHE A 216 -1.47 0.26 1.19
C PHE A 216 -2.38 0.95 0.16
N ASP A 217 -2.53 0.33 -1.01
CA ASP A 217 -3.45 0.80 -2.04
C ASP A 217 -4.88 0.25 -1.81
N MET A 218 -5.82 1.14 -1.53
CA MET A 218 -7.22 0.81 -1.28
C MET A 218 -8.12 0.89 -2.53
N GLY A 219 -7.54 1.08 -3.72
CA GLY A 219 -8.17 0.95 -5.04
C GLY A 219 -9.21 2.02 -5.44
N LYS A 220 -9.78 2.77 -4.49
CA LYS A 220 -10.78 3.84 -4.76
C LYS A 220 -10.12 5.21 -5.00
N GLY A 221 -10.90 6.29 -5.00
CA GLY A 221 -10.39 7.68 -5.11
C GLY A 221 -9.99 8.28 -3.75
N HIS A 222 -10.02 9.61 -3.63
CA HIS A 222 -9.76 10.34 -2.37
C HIS A 222 -10.86 10.15 -1.32
N THR A 223 -10.95 8.94 -0.76
CA THR A 223 -11.96 8.56 0.23
C THR A 223 -11.38 7.53 1.19
N LEU A 224 -11.77 7.56 2.46
CA LEU A 224 -11.48 6.49 3.41
C LEU A 224 -12.18 5.18 3.03
N PRO A 225 -11.60 4.01 3.34
CA PRO A 225 -12.13 2.72 2.90
C PRO A 225 -13.45 2.37 3.60
N ARG A 226 -14.42 1.95 2.78
CA ARG A 226 -15.81 1.63 3.21
C ARG A 226 -16.28 0.23 2.80
N SER A 227 -15.40 -0.55 2.16
CA SER A 227 -15.68 -1.91 1.66
C SER A 227 -15.17 -2.93 2.65
N GLY A 228 -16.00 -3.90 3.06
CA GLY A 228 -15.65 -4.87 4.12
C GLY A 228 -14.30 -5.54 3.92
N LEU A 229 -14.00 -6.05 2.72
CA LEU A 229 -12.72 -6.69 2.41
C LEU A 229 -11.53 -5.73 2.49
N VAL A 230 -11.64 -4.53 1.90
CA VAL A 230 -10.58 -3.50 1.94
C VAL A 230 -10.34 -2.99 3.36
N ILE A 231 -11.37 -2.96 4.19
CA ILE A 231 -11.26 -2.56 5.60
C ILE A 231 -10.63 -3.68 6.42
N SER A 232 -10.98 -4.95 6.19
CA SER A 232 -10.34 -6.09 6.85
C SER A 232 -8.87 -6.23 6.43
N GLU A 233 -8.54 -6.03 5.15
CA GLU A 233 -7.15 -5.97 4.66
C GLU A 233 -6.42 -4.74 5.19
N LEU A 234 -7.07 -3.58 5.27
CA LEU A 234 -6.47 -2.39 5.86
C LEU A 234 -6.21 -2.57 7.36
N ALA A 235 -7.16 -3.14 8.10
CA ALA A 235 -6.98 -3.51 9.49
C ALA A 235 -5.80 -4.48 9.62
N GLN A 236 -5.75 -5.50 8.75
CA GLN A 236 -4.63 -6.44 8.62
C GLN A 236 -3.32 -5.77 8.21
N SER A 237 -3.33 -4.65 7.46
CA SER A 237 -2.12 -3.91 7.06
C SER A 237 -1.64 -2.90 8.12
N THR A 238 -2.58 -2.36 8.89
CA THR A 238 -2.27 -1.69 10.17
C THR A 238 -1.70 -2.70 11.17
N LEU A 239 -2.07 -3.97 11.01
CA LEU A 239 -1.47 -5.17 11.59
C LEU A 239 -0.26 -5.74 10.77
N SER A 240 0.08 -5.22 9.57
CA SER A 240 1.18 -5.73 8.72
C SER A 240 2.49 -5.00 8.95
N ALA A 241 2.41 -3.72 9.37
CA ALA A 241 3.45 -3.06 10.18
C ALA A 241 3.81 -3.88 11.44
N GLN A 242 3.01 -4.92 11.73
CA GLN A 242 3.25 -5.96 12.70
C GLN A 242 3.39 -7.38 12.11
N LEU A 243 3.98 -7.61 10.93
CA LEU A 243 4.31 -9.00 10.51
C LEU A 243 5.36 -9.68 11.41
N GLY A 244 6.11 -8.90 12.21
CA GLY A 244 6.83 -9.43 13.36
C GLY A 244 5.86 -10.05 14.39
N PRO A 245 4.83 -9.33 14.83
CA PRO A 245 3.73 -9.89 15.61
C PRO A 245 2.77 -10.89 14.91
N LEU A 246 2.62 -10.94 13.58
CA LEU A 246 1.89 -12.05 12.91
C LEU A 246 2.72 -13.35 13.00
N GLN A 247 4.03 -13.25 12.80
CA GLN A 247 4.95 -14.34 13.14
C GLN A 247 4.90 -14.68 14.64
N GLN A 248 4.85 -13.69 15.54
CA GLN A 248 4.80 -13.94 16.98
C GLN A 248 3.42 -14.40 17.48
N ASN A 249 2.31 -14.02 16.86
CA ASN A 249 0.95 -14.41 17.25
C ASN A 249 0.61 -15.81 16.74
N LEU A 250 0.99 -16.15 15.51
CA LEU A 250 0.90 -17.54 15.00
C LEU A 250 1.89 -18.47 15.72
N ALA A 251 3.02 -17.94 16.20
CA ALA A 251 3.92 -18.65 17.12
C ALA A 251 3.45 -18.66 18.59
N ALA A 252 2.59 -17.72 19.02
CA ALA A 252 2.10 -17.62 20.39
C ALA A 252 0.91 -18.55 20.67
N ASP A 253 0.15 -18.95 19.65
CA ASP A 253 -0.92 -19.95 19.74
C ASP A 253 -0.58 -21.30 19.06
N ASN A 254 0.60 -21.41 18.42
CA ASN A 254 1.10 -22.59 17.72
C ASN A 254 0.26 -23.01 16.49
N THR A 255 -0.48 -22.07 15.88
CA THR A 255 -1.43 -22.39 14.78
C THR A 255 -0.83 -22.35 13.37
N ALA A 256 0.23 -21.56 13.12
CA ALA A 256 0.99 -21.58 11.86
C ALA A 256 2.40 -20.94 11.99
N SER A 257 3.30 -21.22 11.06
CA SER A 257 4.62 -20.57 10.98
C SER A 257 5.01 -20.31 9.53
N PHE A 258 5.68 -19.19 9.25
CA PHE A 258 6.12 -18.85 7.89
C PHE A 258 7.59 -19.22 7.68
N TYR A 259 7.84 -19.96 6.60
CA TYR A 259 9.19 -20.25 6.11
C TYR A 259 9.43 -19.46 4.83
N CYS A 260 10.11 -18.32 4.94
CA CYS A 260 10.40 -17.45 3.80
C CYS A 260 11.65 -17.93 3.05
N VAL A 261 11.58 -17.94 1.72
CA VAL A 261 12.71 -18.28 0.85
C VAL A 261 12.97 -17.19 -0.17
N ASN A 262 14.26 -16.95 -0.45
CA ASN A 262 14.67 -16.15 -1.58
C ASN A 262 14.50 -16.96 -2.87
N ALA A 263 14.16 -16.29 -3.96
CA ALA A 263 14.17 -16.94 -5.26
C ALA A 263 15.61 -17.39 -5.63
N PRO A 264 15.77 -18.49 -6.40
CA PRO A 264 17.06 -19.14 -6.56
C PRO A 264 18.08 -18.37 -7.42
N HIS A 265 17.66 -17.32 -8.14
CA HIS A 265 18.53 -16.57 -9.04
C HIS A 265 18.77 -15.15 -8.55
N ALA A 266 20.04 -14.81 -8.34
CA ALA A 266 20.44 -13.43 -8.14
C ALA A 266 20.18 -12.62 -9.42
N THR A 267 19.63 -11.43 -9.25
CA THR A 267 19.36 -10.48 -10.33
C THR A 267 19.76 -9.07 -9.89
N THR A 268 19.64 -8.10 -10.80
CA THR A 268 19.74 -6.68 -10.48
C THR A 268 18.39 -6.03 -10.73
N ALA A 269 17.94 -5.16 -9.83
CA ALA A 269 16.79 -4.31 -10.08
C ALA A 269 16.98 -3.51 -11.39
N PRO A 270 15.91 -3.29 -12.17
CA PRO A 270 15.98 -2.44 -13.35
C PRO A 270 16.41 -1.00 -12.96
N GLY A 271 17.15 -0.33 -13.86
CA GLY A 271 17.58 1.05 -13.62
C GLY A 271 16.39 1.99 -13.40
N GLY A 272 16.43 2.82 -12.35
CA GLY A 272 15.33 3.71 -11.97
C GLY A 272 14.26 3.08 -11.07
N TYR A 273 14.41 1.80 -10.68
CA TYR A 273 13.45 1.10 -9.81
C TYR A 273 14.09 0.53 -8.55
N ILE A 274 15.33 0.90 -8.22
CA ILE A 274 16.02 0.42 -7.00
C ILE A 274 15.22 0.75 -5.74
N GLU A 275 14.60 1.93 -5.69
CA GLU A 275 13.75 2.36 -4.57
C GLU A 275 12.52 1.46 -4.38
N TYR A 276 12.03 0.82 -5.44
CA TYR A 276 10.92 -0.13 -5.37
C TYR A 276 11.36 -1.54 -4.92
N PHE A 277 12.57 -1.96 -5.29
CA PHE A 277 13.08 -3.32 -5.01
C PHE A 277 14.01 -3.41 -3.79
N GLY A 278 14.31 -2.28 -3.15
CA GLY A 278 15.18 -2.20 -1.97
C GLY A 278 16.67 -2.42 -2.29
N HIS A 279 17.47 -2.52 -1.24
CA HIS A 279 18.91 -2.76 -1.36
C HIS A 279 19.23 -4.19 -1.85
N PRO A 280 20.28 -4.38 -2.68
CA PRO A 280 20.70 -5.70 -3.11
C PRO A 280 21.17 -6.57 -1.91
N PRO A 281 21.15 -7.91 -2.02
CA PRO A 281 20.95 -8.69 -3.25
C PRO A 281 19.47 -8.84 -3.67
N HIS A 282 19.20 -8.66 -4.97
CA HIS A 282 17.88 -8.94 -5.55
C HIS A 282 17.81 -10.36 -6.07
N TYR A 283 16.62 -10.95 -6.02
CA TYR A 283 16.38 -12.31 -6.48
C TYR A 283 15.18 -12.38 -7.42
N ARG A 284 15.20 -13.36 -8.32
CA ARG A 284 14.13 -13.63 -9.30
C ARG A 284 13.90 -15.13 -9.44
N TRP A 285 12.65 -15.50 -9.73
CA TRP A 285 12.26 -16.89 -9.91
C TRP A 285 12.60 -17.42 -11.30
N LEU A 286 12.19 -16.75 -12.38
CA LEU A 286 12.34 -17.21 -13.77
C LEU A 286 13.45 -16.45 -14.50
N ASN A 287 14.30 -17.18 -15.21
CA ASN A 287 15.36 -16.60 -16.04
C ASN A 287 14.86 -16.47 -17.48
N TYR A 288 14.39 -15.27 -17.86
CA TYR A 288 13.83 -14.98 -19.17
C TYR A 288 14.88 -14.99 -20.29
N VAL A 289 14.49 -15.48 -21.47
CA VAL A 289 15.33 -15.46 -22.68
C VAL A 289 14.62 -14.68 -23.80
N GLY A 290 15.38 -13.83 -24.49
CA GLY A 290 14.94 -13.17 -25.73
C GLY A 290 14.13 -11.87 -25.54
N VAL A 291 13.77 -11.49 -24.31
CA VAL A 291 13.01 -10.27 -24.01
C VAL A 291 13.77 -9.46 -22.96
N GLY A 292 14.08 -8.20 -23.26
CA GLY A 292 14.65 -7.27 -22.27
C GLY A 292 13.64 -6.99 -21.16
N ILE A 293 14.09 -6.89 -19.92
CA ILE A 293 13.24 -6.69 -18.73
C ILE A 293 12.27 -5.50 -18.92
N ASP A 294 12.73 -4.45 -19.60
CA ASP A 294 11.97 -3.24 -19.91
C ASP A 294 10.70 -3.50 -20.74
N ALA A 295 10.76 -4.47 -21.68
CA ALA A 295 9.62 -4.83 -22.52
C ALA A 295 8.48 -5.54 -21.76
N ILE A 296 8.77 -6.18 -20.61
CA ILE A 296 7.72 -6.77 -19.77
C ILE A 296 7.03 -5.68 -18.94
N TYR A 297 7.81 -4.70 -18.43
CA TYR A 297 7.29 -3.59 -17.63
C TYR A 297 6.43 -2.59 -18.43
N ASP A 298 6.88 -2.21 -19.64
CA ASP A 298 6.14 -1.30 -20.51
C ASP A 298 4.79 -1.88 -20.95
N THR A 299 4.73 -3.20 -21.12
CA THR A 299 3.53 -3.87 -21.61
C THR A 299 2.46 -4.02 -20.53
N VAL A 300 2.84 -4.29 -19.28
CA VAL A 300 1.89 -4.32 -18.14
C VAL A 300 1.26 -2.94 -17.91
N ARG A 301 2.00 -1.83 -18.04
CA ARG A 301 1.41 -0.47 -17.89
C ARG A 301 0.55 -0.03 -19.09
N GLY A 302 0.87 -0.44 -20.32
CA GLY A 302 0.18 -0.03 -21.55
C GLY A 302 -1.23 -0.62 -21.76
N ALA A 303 -1.56 -1.66 -21.02
CA ALA A 303 -2.81 -2.43 -21.11
C ALA A 303 -4.10 -1.68 -20.71
N ARG A 304 -3.99 -0.58 -19.94
CA ARG A 304 -5.13 0.16 -19.38
C ARG A 304 -6.08 0.78 -20.43
N SER A 305 -5.73 0.74 -21.71
CA SER A 305 -6.38 1.51 -22.79
C SER A 305 -7.10 0.68 -23.85
N LYS A 306 -7.12 -0.66 -23.75
CA LYS A 306 -7.69 -1.53 -24.78
C LYS A 306 -8.88 -2.35 -24.26
N GLN A 307 -10.00 -2.31 -24.98
CA GLN A 307 -11.12 -3.24 -24.77
C GLN A 307 -10.75 -4.61 -25.36
N HIS A 308 -10.63 -5.63 -24.50
CA HIS A 308 -10.45 -7.02 -24.90
C HIS A 308 -11.73 -7.82 -24.63
N ALA A 309 -11.95 -8.89 -25.39
CA ALA A 309 -13.15 -9.72 -25.27
C ALA A 309 -13.13 -10.60 -24.01
N THR A 310 -11.94 -11.12 -23.65
CA THR A 310 -11.72 -11.87 -22.41
C THR A 310 -10.44 -11.40 -21.69
N PRO A 311 -10.31 -11.67 -20.39
CA PRO A 311 -9.07 -11.44 -19.64
C PRO A 311 -7.84 -12.18 -20.20
N GLU A 312 -8.03 -13.38 -20.74
CA GLU A 312 -6.99 -14.18 -21.40
C GLU A 312 -6.52 -13.52 -22.70
N ASP A 313 -7.45 -12.99 -23.51
CA ASP A 313 -7.13 -12.24 -24.72
C ASP A 313 -6.37 -10.95 -24.43
N ALA A 314 -6.72 -10.27 -23.34
CA ALA A 314 -5.97 -9.13 -22.84
C ALA A 314 -4.54 -9.55 -22.53
N PHE A 315 -4.37 -10.62 -21.77
CA PHE A 315 -3.07 -11.10 -21.33
C PHE A 315 -2.18 -11.58 -22.49
N ARG A 316 -2.73 -12.34 -23.45
CA ARG A 316 -2.01 -12.76 -24.68
C ARG A 316 -1.55 -11.58 -25.52
N SER A 317 -2.27 -10.46 -25.50
CA SER A 317 -1.86 -9.25 -26.23
C SER A 317 -0.72 -8.47 -25.58
N LEU A 318 -0.43 -8.76 -24.30
CA LEU A 318 0.53 -8.05 -23.47
C LEU A 318 1.83 -8.83 -23.24
N ILE A 319 1.87 -10.10 -23.64
CA ILE A 319 3.06 -10.92 -23.51
C ILE A 319 3.64 -11.17 -24.89
N PRO A 320 4.94 -10.88 -25.07
CA PRO A 320 5.63 -11.30 -26.27
C PRO A 320 5.44 -12.82 -26.47
N PRO A 321 4.97 -13.28 -27.63
CA PRO A 321 4.80 -14.71 -27.88
C PRO A 321 6.13 -15.49 -27.80
N GLU A 322 7.27 -14.79 -27.86
CA GLU A 322 8.61 -15.34 -27.68
C GLU A 322 9.07 -15.40 -26.20
N LEU A 323 8.26 -14.92 -25.25
CA LEU A 323 8.61 -14.93 -23.83
C LEU A 323 8.76 -16.38 -23.34
N SER A 324 9.98 -16.73 -22.99
CA SER A 324 10.39 -18.07 -22.55
C SER A 324 11.36 -17.97 -21.38
N TRP A 325 11.54 -19.08 -20.67
CA TRP A 325 12.46 -19.21 -19.55
C TRP A 325 13.25 -20.52 -19.65
N VAL A 326 14.46 -20.53 -19.11
CA VAL A 326 15.38 -21.68 -19.22
C VAL A 326 15.53 -22.49 -17.94
N ASN A 327 14.90 -22.05 -16.85
CA ASN A 327 15.14 -22.57 -15.51
C ASN A 327 13.88 -23.14 -14.84
N TYR A 328 12.81 -23.42 -15.58
CA TYR A 328 11.54 -23.92 -15.03
C TYR A 328 11.74 -25.14 -14.13
N GLU A 329 12.42 -26.18 -14.65
CA GLU A 329 12.66 -27.41 -13.90
C GLU A 329 13.55 -27.20 -12.68
N ASP A 330 14.51 -26.27 -12.76
CA ASP A 330 15.40 -25.96 -11.64
C ASP A 330 14.65 -25.23 -10.53
N VAL A 331 13.73 -24.32 -10.88
CA VAL A 331 12.90 -23.59 -9.93
C VAL A 331 11.92 -24.52 -9.22
N LEU A 332 11.23 -25.39 -9.96
CA LEU A 332 10.30 -26.34 -9.35
C LEU A 332 11.02 -27.37 -8.48
N ARG A 333 12.21 -27.82 -8.91
CA ARG A 333 13.07 -28.68 -8.08
C ARG A 333 13.54 -27.96 -6.82
N TYR A 334 13.88 -26.67 -6.90
CA TYR A 334 14.24 -25.87 -5.73
C TYR A 334 13.10 -25.79 -4.72
N ILE A 335 11.86 -25.61 -5.18
CA ILE A 335 10.66 -25.63 -4.32
C ILE A 335 10.48 -27.02 -3.70
N GLU A 336 10.57 -28.09 -4.50
CA GLU A 336 10.46 -29.47 -4.01
C GLU A 336 11.51 -29.78 -2.94
N GLU A 337 12.79 -29.51 -3.20
CA GLU A 337 13.87 -29.71 -2.23
C GLU A 337 13.68 -28.90 -0.95
N THR A 338 13.06 -27.71 -1.06
CA THR A 338 12.74 -26.88 0.09
C THR A 338 11.64 -27.52 0.93
N LEU A 339 10.59 -28.01 0.28
CA LEU A 339 9.47 -28.68 0.95
C LEU A 339 9.86 -30.01 1.56
N GLU A 340 10.73 -30.78 0.89
CA GLU A 340 11.27 -32.04 1.42
C GLU A 340 12.14 -31.82 2.67
N LYS A 341 12.88 -30.71 2.74
CA LYS A 341 13.66 -30.33 3.94
C LYS A 341 12.78 -29.80 5.07
N ASN A 342 11.56 -29.37 4.77
CA ASN A 342 10.65 -28.73 5.71
C ASN A 342 9.25 -29.39 5.61
N PRO A 343 9.11 -30.66 6.07
CA PRO A 343 7.89 -31.44 5.88
C PRO A 343 6.65 -30.86 6.59
N ASP A 344 6.85 -29.98 7.56
CA ASP A 344 5.79 -29.30 8.31
C ASP A 344 5.14 -28.14 7.52
N ILE A 345 5.69 -27.78 6.35
CA ILE A 345 5.09 -26.77 5.47
C ILE A 345 3.93 -27.41 4.71
N GLU A 346 2.70 -27.01 5.05
CA GLU A 346 1.47 -27.52 4.42
C GLU A 346 0.72 -26.45 3.62
N GLY A 347 1.20 -25.19 3.61
CA GLY A 347 0.60 -24.07 2.90
C GLY A 347 1.62 -23.29 2.08
N LEU A 348 1.19 -22.75 0.93
CA LEU A 348 2.03 -21.95 0.04
C LEU A 348 1.54 -20.51 0.00
N LEU A 349 2.43 -19.54 0.21
CA LEU A 349 2.15 -18.12 0.02
C LEU A 349 3.10 -17.56 -1.03
N GLY A 350 2.55 -17.03 -2.13
CA GLY A 350 3.33 -16.44 -3.22
C GLY A 350 2.94 -14.99 -3.46
N TYR A 351 3.95 -14.16 -3.76
CA TYR A 351 3.75 -12.77 -4.21
C TYR A 351 4.27 -12.59 -5.64
N SER A 352 3.49 -11.94 -6.49
CA SER A 352 3.83 -11.60 -7.87
C SER A 352 4.37 -12.81 -8.65
N GLU A 353 5.60 -12.76 -9.17
CA GLU A 353 6.27 -13.87 -9.86
C GLU A 353 6.32 -15.17 -9.01
N GLY A 354 6.43 -15.04 -7.68
CA GLY A 354 6.40 -16.18 -6.76
C GLY A 354 5.01 -16.84 -6.65
N ALA A 355 3.93 -16.08 -6.83
CA ALA A 355 2.58 -16.63 -6.92
C ALA A 355 2.39 -17.46 -8.19
N THR A 356 2.90 -16.94 -9.31
CA THR A 356 2.88 -17.62 -10.62
C THR A 356 3.65 -18.94 -10.60
N VAL A 357 4.85 -18.94 -10.03
CA VAL A 357 5.65 -20.15 -9.90
C VAL A 357 5.06 -21.13 -8.89
N GLY A 358 4.54 -20.63 -7.75
CA GLY A 358 3.87 -21.47 -6.75
C GLY A 358 2.63 -22.17 -7.32
N ALA A 359 1.86 -21.48 -8.14
CA ALA A 359 0.71 -22.06 -8.83
C ALA A 359 1.13 -23.14 -9.85
N ALA A 360 2.22 -22.92 -10.60
CA ALA A 360 2.78 -23.93 -11.51
C ALA A 360 3.27 -25.17 -10.75
N TYR A 361 3.89 -24.99 -9.57
CA TYR A 361 4.28 -26.10 -8.70
C TYR A 361 3.06 -26.92 -8.23
N ILE A 362 1.98 -26.25 -7.80
CA ILE A 362 0.76 -26.94 -7.33
C ILE A 362 0.12 -27.76 -8.45
N LEU A 363 0.05 -27.22 -9.68
CA LEU A 363 -0.44 -27.98 -10.84
C LEU A 363 0.44 -29.20 -11.15
N ARG A 364 1.77 -29.08 -11.03
CA ARG A 364 2.68 -30.21 -11.19
C ARG A 364 2.46 -31.28 -10.11
N GLU A 365 2.28 -30.88 -8.85
CA GLU A 365 1.99 -31.83 -7.77
C GLU A 365 0.64 -32.52 -7.96
N GLN A 366 -0.36 -31.80 -8.47
CA GLN A 366 -1.66 -32.37 -8.84
C GLN A 366 -1.53 -33.46 -9.90
N MET A 367 -0.82 -33.19 -10.98
CA MET A 367 -0.55 -34.20 -12.02
C MET A 367 0.21 -35.40 -11.44
N ARG A 368 1.23 -35.17 -10.60
CA ARG A 368 2.01 -36.25 -9.98
C ARG A 368 1.18 -37.10 -9.02
N GLU A 369 0.28 -36.50 -8.26
CA GLU A 369 -0.64 -37.26 -7.40
C GLU A 369 -1.50 -38.19 -8.26
N GLN A 370 -2.04 -37.71 -9.38
CA GLN A 370 -2.85 -38.53 -10.29
C GLN A 370 -2.03 -39.66 -10.95
N GLU A 371 -0.79 -39.38 -11.37
CA GLU A 371 0.07 -40.35 -12.06
C GLU A 371 0.68 -41.40 -11.13
N THR A 372 1.07 -40.99 -9.91
CA THR A 372 1.92 -41.79 -9.03
C THR A 372 1.24 -42.17 -7.72
N GLY A 373 0.11 -41.54 -7.38
CA GLY A 373 -0.53 -41.66 -6.07
C GLY A 373 0.21 -40.97 -4.94
N ARG A 374 1.25 -40.16 -5.23
CA ARG A 374 2.00 -39.39 -4.24
C ARG A 374 1.08 -38.34 -3.62
N THR A 375 0.93 -38.37 -2.29
CA THR A 375 0.16 -37.35 -1.56
C THR A 375 0.85 -35.99 -1.68
N ARG A 376 0.05 -34.95 -1.96
CA ARG A 376 0.52 -33.57 -2.03
C ARG A 376 0.89 -33.05 -0.65
N GLN A 377 2.03 -32.36 -0.57
CA GLN A 377 2.45 -31.69 0.67
C GLN A 377 1.70 -30.38 0.90
N ILE A 378 1.50 -29.59 -0.15
CA ILE A 378 0.75 -28.33 -0.08
C ILE A 378 -0.76 -28.61 -0.13
N LYS A 379 -1.47 -28.14 0.89
CA LYS A 379 -2.91 -28.36 1.09
C LYS A 379 -3.73 -27.09 0.88
N CYS A 380 -3.11 -25.91 0.91
CA CYS A 380 -3.74 -24.65 0.60
C CYS A 380 -2.73 -23.64 0.04
N ALA A 381 -3.21 -22.62 -0.68
CA ALA A 381 -2.34 -21.54 -1.14
C ALA A 381 -2.96 -20.14 -1.07
N ILE A 382 -2.11 -19.13 -0.91
CA ILE A 382 -2.45 -17.71 -0.97
C ILE A 382 -1.60 -17.07 -2.06
N PHE A 383 -2.25 -16.44 -3.02
CA PHE A 383 -1.60 -15.80 -4.16
C PHE A 383 -1.85 -14.30 -4.13
N LEU A 384 -0.77 -13.53 -3.95
CA LEU A 384 -0.80 -12.07 -3.87
C LEU A 384 -0.29 -11.49 -5.19
N ALA A 385 -1.11 -10.70 -5.89
CA ALA A 385 -0.76 -10.01 -7.13
C ALA A 385 -0.12 -10.91 -8.21
N GLY A 386 -0.47 -12.20 -8.23
CA GLY A 386 0.05 -13.17 -9.18
C GLY A 386 -0.55 -13.03 -10.58
N ILE A 387 0.19 -13.50 -11.57
CA ILE A 387 -0.31 -13.77 -12.93
C ILE A 387 -0.44 -15.29 -13.14
N PRO A 388 -1.11 -15.78 -14.21
CA PRO A 388 -1.34 -17.21 -14.40
C PRO A 388 -0.08 -18.08 -14.30
N PRO A 389 -0.20 -19.38 -14.00
CA PRO A 389 0.93 -20.30 -13.90
C PRO A 389 1.75 -20.35 -15.20
N VAL A 390 3.04 -20.60 -15.08
CA VAL A 390 3.93 -20.77 -16.24
C VAL A 390 3.97 -22.22 -16.73
N LYS A 391 4.11 -22.40 -18.05
CA LYS A 391 4.39 -23.71 -18.68
C LYS A 391 5.88 -24.07 -18.59
N ALA A 392 6.23 -25.32 -18.91
CA ALA A 392 7.63 -25.77 -18.84
C ALA A 392 8.58 -25.02 -19.79
N GLU A 393 8.14 -24.74 -21.02
CA GLU A 393 9.01 -24.20 -22.07
C GLU A 393 8.73 -22.71 -22.37
N ASN A 394 7.46 -22.31 -22.50
CA ASN A 394 7.09 -20.93 -22.82
C ASN A 394 5.62 -20.62 -22.48
N GLY A 395 5.38 -19.34 -22.20
CA GLY A 395 4.03 -18.83 -22.01
C GLY A 395 3.29 -19.38 -20.79
N PHE A 396 2.08 -18.88 -20.62
CA PHE A 396 1.30 -19.09 -19.42
C PHE A 396 0.19 -20.11 -19.65
N ILE A 397 -0.29 -20.66 -18.55
CA ILE A 397 -1.41 -21.57 -18.49
C ILE A 397 -2.68 -20.75 -18.31
N PHE A 398 -3.56 -20.77 -19.30
CA PHE A 398 -4.85 -20.09 -19.26
C PHE A 398 -5.99 -21.07 -19.06
N ALA A 399 -7.03 -20.60 -18.41
CA ALA A 399 -8.23 -21.39 -18.16
C ALA A 399 -8.99 -21.85 -19.41
N ASP A 400 -8.89 -21.08 -20.50
CA ASP A 400 -9.52 -21.42 -21.77
C ASP A 400 -8.70 -22.45 -22.58
N GLU A 401 -7.49 -22.81 -22.14
CA GLU A 401 -6.59 -23.76 -22.79
C GLU A 401 -6.56 -25.14 -22.12
N GLN A 402 -7.04 -25.26 -20.89
CA GLN A 402 -7.04 -26.53 -20.15
C GLN A 402 -8.24 -26.66 -19.20
N GLU A 403 -8.77 -27.88 -19.08
CA GLU A 403 -9.84 -28.18 -18.12
C GLU A 403 -9.32 -28.39 -16.68
N GLU A 404 -8.01 -28.60 -16.52
CA GLU A 404 -7.41 -28.85 -15.22
C GLU A 404 -7.18 -27.55 -14.44
N MET A 405 -7.76 -27.52 -13.25
CA MET A 405 -7.83 -26.38 -12.35
C MET A 405 -7.05 -26.70 -11.09
N ILE A 406 -6.56 -25.69 -10.38
CA ILE A 406 -6.02 -25.90 -9.04
C ILE A 406 -7.18 -26.35 -8.14
N ASP A 407 -7.10 -27.58 -7.63
CA ASP A 407 -8.17 -28.25 -6.88
C ASP A 407 -8.01 -28.17 -5.34
N ILE A 408 -6.95 -27.51 -4.87
CA ILE A 408 -6.74 -27.22 -3.44
C ILE A 408 -7.39 -25.87 -3.06
N PRO A 409 -7.78 -25.67 -1.78
CA PRO A 409 -8.23 -24.38 -1.29
C PRO A 409 -7.22 -23.25 -1.58
N THR A 410 -7.70 -22.19 -2.22
CA THR A 410 -6.86 -21.05 -2.60
C THR A 410 -7.51 -19.72 -2.26
N VAL A 411 -6.69 -18.72 -1.94
CA VAL A 411 -7.10 -17.33 -1.80
C VAL A 411 -6.29 -16.47 -2.76
N HIS A 412 -6.98 -15.70 -3.60
CA HIS A 412 -6.36 -14.81 -4.58
C HIS A 412 -6.60 -13.37 -4.17
N ILE A 413 -5.52 -12.65 -3.86
CA ILE A 413 -5.56 -11.24 -3.50
C ILE A 413 -4.96 -10.47 -4.67
N VAL A 414 -5.82 -9.81 -5.44
CA VAL A 414 -5.44 -9.01 -6.60
C VAL A 414 -5.83 -7.56 -6.37
N GLY A 415 -4.98 -6.62 -6.79
CA GLY A 415 -5.28 -5.20 -6.67
C GLY A 415 -6.51 -4.83 -7.50
N ALA A 416 -7.41 -4.03 -6.93
CA ALA A 416 -8.67 -3.64 -7.58
C ALA A 416 -8.51 -2.87 -8.91
N ASN A 417 -7.31 -2.31 -9.17
CA ASN A 417 -6.92 -1.69 -10.44
C ASN A 417 -5.66 -2.36 -11.05
N GLY A 418 -5.41 -3.62 -10.69
CA GLY A 418 -4.46 -4.46 -11.40
C GLY A 418 -4.82 -4.48 -12.88
N VAL A 419 -3.80 -4.61 -13.73
CA VAL A 419 -3.97 -4.74 -15.19
C VAL A 419 -4.81 -5.97 -15.57
N PHE A 420 -4.99 -6.86 -14.61
CA PHE A 420 -5.58 -8.17 -14.70
C PHE A 420 -6.75 -8.24 -13.71
N SER A 421 -7.99 -8.39 -14.20
CA SER A 421 -9.18 -8.54 -13.36
C SER A 421 -9.16 -9.88 -12.62
N CYS A 422 -9.96 -10.00 -11.54
CA CYS A 422 -10.21 -11.27 -10.84
C CYS A 422 -10.56 -12.44 -11.78
N ASP A 423 -11.11 -12.15 -12.96
CA ASP A 423 -11.60 -13.13 -13.91
C ASP A 423 -10.48 -14.03 -14.49
N ILE A 424 -9.22 -13.56 -14.54
CA ILE A 424 -8.07 -14.39 -14.99
C ILE A 424 -7.82 -15.59 -14.06
N TRP A 425 -8.05 -15.39 -12.76
CA TRP A 425 -7.85 -16.41 -11.73
C TRP A 425 -9.12 -17.18 -11.39
N ALA A 426 -10.30 -16.52 -11.47
CA ALA A 426 -11.59 -17.16 -11.25
C ALA A 426 -11.84 -18.35 -12.18
N CYS A 427 -11.18 -18.36 -13.34
CA CYS A 427 -11.22 -19.45 -14.29
C CYS A 427 -10.13 -20.51 -14.06
N LEU A 428 -9.25 -20.43 -13.04
CA LEU A 428 -8.18 -21.42 -12.74
C LEU A 428 -8.34 -22.17 -11.40
N THR A 429 -9.36 -21.87 -10.61
CA THR A 429 -9.63 -22.48 -9.30
C THR A 429 -11.05 -22.99 -9.18
N VAL A 430 -11.25 -24.18 -8.59
CA VAL A 430 -12.59 -24.65 -8.24
C VAL A 430 -13.04 -23.97 -6.94
N GLY A 431 -14.21 -23.31 -6.98
CA GLY A 431 -14.74 -22.50 -5.88
C GLY A 431 -15.12 -23.26 -4.61
#